data_AF-F0SMQ4-F1
#
_entry.id   AF-F0SMQ4-F1
#
_cell.length_a   1.000
_cell.length_b   1.000
_cell.length_c   1.000
_cell.angle_alpha   90.00
_cell.angle_beta   90.00
_cell.angle_gamma   90.00
#
_symmetry.space_group_name_H-M   'P 1'
#
loop_
_entity.id
_entity.type
_entity.pdbx_description
1 polymer ?
#
loop_
_entity_poly.entity_id
_entity_poly.type
_entity_poly.pdbx_seq_one_letter_code
_entity_poly.pdbx_strand_id
1 'polypeptide(L)'
;MAKLVGEFLCPACKAKLRIQQTGQNETTIPCPECGETLRVQQGDNGRLKAVVAQAAATESLLPPAPKKSPVGAILTGLLVVVVLAAGWYATTLPGDSEAPDETEQVADQDDTPETQGPVQPEPEPEPAPKPAPETTVADDVPEQHPFARKLAALGTRVSEYQTENGLFPPALWEQAGPVTGEEFSWLAGLDPALQSDSTLLPQWNLAWDNPLNERFVRRKREDLLNPDIRLQASPDRYPASHVVGVAGVGEDAAQLPVDHPRAGIFGWKRSTRVEDVKDGLSNTMLGVGVTGKLHSWASGNGSVRAFTMEPYINGPDGFGTGQKDGMHVLMADGSVKFVSKQTSPLIIRRMAAMADGLPLDADVPGEPGETIVAEKPEPAPKPEADPEGNPNPKQPPMTAENTPNGTPPNTPDAVPEPPEPAPPEMTDTKPAVNFEKVLGETVLVYQLTSDAPLDQVLAELEALIGARIDFDTDQIPAADPRRRQPVSIDRKNVSYRDLLDDVLDETPFSYSLQRDHIAIVPKDQDE
;
A
#
# COMPACT_ATOMS: atom_id res chain seq x y z
N MET A 1 -28.41 0.98 23.00
CA MET A 1 -27.16 0.26 23.28
C MET A 1 -26.37 1.06 24.31
N ALA A 2 -25.77 0.42 25.33
CA ALA A 2 -24.95 1.14 26.31
C ALA A 2 -23.64 1.60 25.66
N LYS A 3 -23.28 2.88 25.87
CA LYS A 3 -22.02 3.47 25.41
C LYS A 3 -21.09 3.59 26.61
N LEU A 4 -19.98 2.85 26.62
CA LEU A 4 -18.89 3.04 27.57
C LEU A 4 -18.03 4.20 27.06
N VAL A 5 -18.13 5.36 27.72
CA VAL A 5 -17.21 6.49 27.53
C VAL A 5 -16.66 6.88 28.89
N GLY A 6 -15.35 6.85 29.05
CA GLY A 6 -14.73 7.30 30.30
C GLY A 6 -13.21 7.23 30.29
N GLU A 7 -12.62 7.89 31.28
CA GLU A 7 -11.19 7.84 31.58
C GLU A 7 -10.95 6.96 32.81
N PHE A 8 -9.86 6.19 32.80
CA PHE A 8 -9.41 5.40 33.95
C PHE A 8 -7.88 5.28 33.96
N LEU A 9 -7.31 4.90 35.11
CA LEU A 9 -5.88 4.65 35.22
C LEU A 9 -5.60 3.15 35.06
N CYS A 10 -4.57 2.81 34.29
CA CYS A 10 -4.08 1.44 34.22
C CYS A 10 -3.67 0.97 35.63
N PRO A 11 -4.20 -0.14 36.15
CA PRO A 11 -3.84 -0.63 37.47
C PRO A 11 -2.36 -1.01 37.58
N ALA A 12 -1.75 -1.48 36.48
CA ALA A 12 -0.35 -1.91 36.41
C ALA A 12 0.64 -0.73 36.36
N CYS A 13 0.53 0.17 35.39
CA CYS A 13 1.52 1.24 35.16
C CYS A 13 1.03 2.67 35.49
N LYS A 14 -0.22 2.83 35.92
CA LYS A 14 -0.87 4.15 36.19
C LYS A 14 -1.04 5.07 34.97
N ALA A 15 -0.84 4.58 33.75
CA ALA A 15 -1.15 5.32 32.53
C ALA A 15 -2.63 5.75 32.47
N LYS A 16 -2.88 6.98 32.00
CA LYS A 16 -4.24 7.51 31.83
C LYS A 16 -4.81 7.03 30.49
N LEU A 17 -5.86 6.22 30.54
CA LEU A 17 -6.48 5.61 29.37
C LEU A 17 -7.90 6.15 29.17
N ARG A 18 -8.32 6.31 27.91
CA ARG A 18 -9.66 6.71 27.52
C ARG A 18 -10.25 5.65 26.60
N ILE A 19 -11.49 5.25 26.84
CA ILE A 19 -12.20 4.30 26.00
C ILE A 19 -13.51 4.90 25.49
N GLN A 20 -13.84 4.61 24.23
CA GLN A 20 -15.16 4.82 23.63
C GLN A 20 -15.58 3.52 22.95
N GLN A 21 -16.51 2.78 23.55
CA GLN A 21 -17.08 1.57 22.94
C GLN A 21 -18.59 1.54 23.10
N THR A 22 -19.26 0.95 22.10
CA THR A 22 -20.71 0.86 22.04
C THR A 22 -21.10 -0.62 22.02
N GLY A 23 -21.99 -1.05 22.92
CA GLY A 23 -22.68 -2.34 22.80
C GLY A 23 -22.29 -3.46 23.78
N GLN A 24 -21.24 -3.30 24.60
CA GLN A 24 -20.87 -4.31 25.62
C GLN A 24 -20.55 -3.64 26.97
N ASN A 25 -21.07 -4.19 28.08
CA ASN A 25 -20.84 -3.67 29.45
C ASN A 25 -19.42 -3.98 29.98
N GLU A 26 -18.69 -4.82 29.25
CA GLU A 26 -17.37 -5.31 29.59
C GLU A 26 -16.54 -5.45 28.31
N THR A 27 -15.27 -5.06 28.39
CA THR A 27 -14.33 -5.23 27.29
C THR A 27 -12.93 -5.56 27.81
N THR A 28 -12.12 -6.18 26.95
CA THR A 28 -10.73 -6.50 27.24
C THR A 28 -9.85 -5.73 26.28
N ILE A 29 -8.95 -4.89 26.81
CA ILE A 29 -8.04 -4.07 26.00
C ILE A 29 -6.59 -4.22 26.51
N PRO A 30 -5.59 -4.27 25.64
CA PRO A 30 -4.19 -4.18 26.06
C PRO A 30 -3.85 -2.72 26.44
N CYS A 31 -3.07 -2.54 27.51
CA CYS A 31 -2.54 -1.22 27.86
C CYS A 31 -1.42 -0.83 26.87
N PRO A 32 -1.49 0.33 26.18
CA PRO A 32 -0.47 0.72 25.20
C PRO A 32 0.90 1.01 25.83
N GLU A 33 0.94 1.39 27.11
CA GLU A 33 2.19 1.73 27.80
C GLU A 33 2.94 0.50 28.33
N CYS A 34 2.22 -0.51 28.85
CA CYS A 34 2.86 -1.65 29.51
C CYS A 34 2.49 -3.03 28.95
N GLY A 35 1.62 -3.10 27.93
CA GLY A 35 1.21 -4.35 27.29
C GLY A 35 0.24 -5.22 28.11
N GLU A 36 -0.03 -4.88 29.38
CA GLU A 36 -0.88 -5.68 30.26
C GLU A 36 -2.33 -5.72 29.76
N THR A 37 -2.95 -6.90 29.81
CA THR A 37 -4.35 -7.07 29.38
C THR A 37 -5.30 -6.60 30.48
N LEU A 38 -6.10 -5.56 30.19
CA LEU A 38 -7.03 -4.94 31.12
C LEU A 38 -8.47 -5.35 30.82
N ARG A 39 -9.20 -5.79 31.83
CA ARG A 39 -10.65 -6.01 31.79
C ARG A 39 -11.34 -4.77 32.33
N VAL A 40 -12.07 -4.04 31.48
CA VAL A 40 -12.75 -2.78 31.80
C VAL A 40 -14.25 -3.05 31.92
N GLN A 41 -14.83 -2.77 33.08
CA GLN A 41 -16.26 -2.91 33.36
C GLN A 41 -16.84 -1.56 33.79
N GLN A 42 -18.09 -1.28 33.40
CA GLN A 42 -18.84 -0.15 33.95
C GLN A 42 -19.41 -0.55 35.32
N GLY A 43 -18.95 0.11 36.39
CA GLY A 43 -19.50 -0.11 37.73
C GLY A 43 -20.90 0.49 37.89
N ASP A 44 -21.60 0.11 38.97
CA ASP A 44 -22.98 0.53 39.26
C ASP A 44 -23.16 2.06 39.36
N ASN A 45 -22.08 2.80 39.60
CA ASN A 45 -22.06 4.27 39.67
C ASN A 45 -21.71 4.94 38.32
N GLY A 46 -21.67 4.18 37.22
CA GLY A 46 -21.28 4.66 35.89
C GLY A 46 -19.79 4.93 35.71
N ARG A 47 -18.94 4.73 36.74
CA ARG A 47 -17.48 4.84 36.61
C ARG A 47 -16.91 3.56 36.04
N LEU A 48 -15.91 3.71 35.17
CA LEU A 48 -15.15 2.58 34.65
C LEU A 48 -14.21 2.04 35.73
N LYS A 49 -14.20 0.72 35.88
CA LYS A 49 -13.24 -0.01 36.71
C LYS A 49 -12.41 -0.91 35.81
N ALA A 50 -11.11 -0.70 35.77
CA ALA A 50 -10.16 -1.56 35.09
C ALA A 50 -9.46 -2.46 36.10
N VAL A 51 -9.45 -3.76 35.83
CA VAL A 51 -8.67 -4.76 36.57
C VAL A 51 -7.72 -5.45 35.62
N VAL A 52 -6.52 -5.81 36.10
CA VAL A 52 -5.62 -6.67 35.34
C VAL A 52 -6.35 -8.00 35.13
N ALA A 53 -6.50 -8.42 33.88
CA ALA A 53 -7.05 -9.72 33.58
C ALA A 53 -6.05 -10.76 34.11
N GLN A 54 -6.30 -11.30 35.31
CA GLN A 54 -5.59 -12.48 35.76
C GLN A 54 -5.81 -13.52 34.68
N ALA A 55 -4.70 -14.00 34.09
CA ALA A 55 -4.73 -15.16 33.22
C ALA A 55 -5.57 -16.21 33.95
N ALA A 56 -6.75 -16.51 33.39
CA ALA A 56 -7.61 -17.53 33.95
C ALA A 56 -6.70 -18.74 34.10
N ALA A 57 -6.46 -19.16 35.35
CA ALA A 57 -5.72 -20.37 35.61
C ALA A 57 -6.38 -21.41 34.74
N THR A 58 -5.64 -21.94 33.76
CA THR A 58 -6.10 -23.02 32.91
C THR A 58 -6.34 -24.19 33.85
N GLU A 59 -7.54 -24.26 34.42
CA GLU A 59 -8.03 -25.46 35.07
C GLU A 59 -8.02 -26.51 33.97
N SER A 60 -7.00 -27.36 34.03
CA SER A 60 -6.87 -28.55 33.25
C SER A 60 -8.15 -29.36 33.42
N LEU A 61 -9.08 -29.21 32.48
CA LEU A 61 -10.21 -30.09 32.28
C LEU A 61 -9.66 -31.46 31.86
N LEU A 62 -9.18 -32.21 32.85
CA LEU A 62 -9.15 -33.67 32.75
C LEU A 62 -10.59 -34.11 32.52
N PRO A 63 -10.88 -34.86 31.44
CA PRO A 63 -12.23 -35.36 31.22
C PRO A 63 -12.64 -36.24 32.41
N PRO A 64 -13.89 -36.12 32.90
CA PRO A 64 -14.37 -37.03 33.93
C PRO A 64 -14.29 -38.47 33.41
N ALA A 65 -13.78 -39.37 34.25
CA ALA A 65 -13.64 -40.78 33.93
C ALA A 65 -14.98 -41.35 33.39
N PRO A 66 -14.96 -42.08 32.27
CA PRO A 66 -16.18 -42.56 31.62
C PRO A 66 -16.88 -43.57 32.54
N LYS A 67 -18.10 -43.24 32.97
CA LYS A 67 -19.03 -44.20 33.58
C LYS A 67 -19.42 -45.22 32.50
N LYS A 68 -19.04 -46.48 32.72
CA LYS A 68 -19.42 -47.62 31.88
C LYS A 68 -20.95 -47.76 31.89
N SER A 69 -21.61 -47.38 30.81
CA SER A 69 -22.98 -47.79 30.52
C SER A 69 -22.95 -49.00 29.57
N PRO A 70 -23.84 -50.00 29.74
CA PRO A 70 -23.79 -51.25 28.98
C PRO A 70 -24.37 -51.14 27.54
N VAL A 71 -24.61 -49.93 27.03
CA VAL A 71 -25.29 -49.72 25.74
C VAL A 71 -24.30 -49.56 24.56
N GLY A 72 -23.01 -49.34 24.83
CA GLY A 72 -22.01 -49.05 23.80
C GLY A 72 -21.46 -50.24 22.99
N ALA A 73 -21.84 -51.48 23.32
CA ALA A 73 -21.27 -52.67 22.66
C ALA A 73 -21.93 -53.04 21.32
N ILE A 74 -23.09 -52.47 20.98
CA ILE A 74 -23.83 -52.81 19.75
C ILE A 74 -23.45 -51.90 18.57
N LEU A 75 -23.04 -50.65 18.84
CA LEU A 75 -22.72 -49.68 17.77
C LEU A 75 -21.31 -49.84 17.18
N THR A 76 -20.33 -50.32 17.94
CA THR A 76 -18.97 -50.56 17.43
C THR A 76 -18.87 -51.81 16.55
N GLY A 77 -19.76 -52.78 16.71
CA GLY A 77 -19.82 -53.96 15.83
C GLY A 77 -20.29 -53.64 14.41
N LEU A 78 -21.19 -52.66 14.26
CA LEU A 78 -21.82 -52.34 12.98
C LEU A 78 -20.89 -51.53 12.06
N LEU A 79 -20.01 -50.71 12.64
CA LEU A 79 -19.07 -49.88 11.89
C LEU A 79 -17.90 -50.70 11.28
N VAL A 80 -17.49 -51.79 11.94
CA VAL A 80 -16.46 -52.70 11.42
C VAL A 80 -16.98 -53.51 10.24
N VAL A 81 -18.26 -53.89 10.22
CA VAL A 81 -18.86 -54.64 9.10
C VAL A 81 -19.00 -53.76 7.84
N VAL A 82 -19.34 -52.48 7.99
CA VAL A 82 -19.47 -51.56 6.84
C VAL A 82 -18.12 -51.26 6.20
N VAL A 83 -17.05 -51.10 6.99
CA VAL A 83 -15.70 -50.85 6.45
C VAL A 83 -15.14 -52.08 5.73
N LEU A 84 -15.43 -53.29 6.22
CA LEU A 84 -15.01 -54.53 5.55
C LEU A 84 -15.81 -54.80 4.26
N ALA A 85 -17.09 -54.41 4.20
CA ALA A 85 -17.90 -54.53 2.99
C ALA A 85 -17.46 -53.53 1.90
N ALA A 86 -17.12 -52.30 2.27
CA ALA A 86 -16.61 -51.29 1.34
C ALA A 86 -15.22 -51.65 0.78
N GLY A 87 -14.34 -52.22 1.61
CA GLY A 87 -13.02 -52.70 1.18
C GLY A 87 -13.09 -53.87 0.20
N TRP A 88 -14.10 -54.74 0.30
CA TRP A 88 -14.26 -55.85 -0.63
C TRP A 88 -14.79 -55.40 -2.00
N TYR A 89 -15.70 -54.42 -2.02
CA TYR A 89 -16.28 -53.88 -3.25
C TYR A 89 -15.27 -53.12 -4.13
N ALA A 90 -14.28 -52.47 -3.53
CA ALA A 90 -13.23 -51.74 -4.26
C ALA A 90 -12.23 -52.65 -5.01
N THR A 91 -12.22 -53.96 -4.75
CA THR A 91 -11.24 -54.90 -5.34
C THR A 91 -11.76 -55.73 -6.52
N THR A 92 -13.04 -55.59 -6.88
CA THR A 92 -13.69 -56.46 -7.89
C THR A 92 -14.19 -55.74 -9.14
N LEU A 93 -13.88 -54.45 -9.33
CA LEU A 93 -14.21 -53.74 -10.57
C LEU A 93 -13.16 -54.03 -11.67
N PRO A 94 -13.56 -54.60 -12.82
CA PRO A 94 -12.67 -54.76 -13.97
C PRO A 94 -12.42 -53.41 -14.64
N GLY A 95 -11.15 -53.07 -14.83
CA GLY A 95 -10.73 -51.90 -15.60
C GLY A 95 -10.64 -52.25 -17.08
N ASP A 96 -11.55 -51.71 -17.87
CA ASP A 96 -11.44 -51.67 -19.33
C ASP A 96 -10.66 -50.41 -19.72
N SER A 97 -9.45 -50.64 -20.25
CA SER A 97 -8.57 -49.61 -20.81
C SER A 97 -8.56 -49.78 -22.33
N GLU A 98 -9.44 -49.08 -23.04
CA GLU A 98 -9.34 -48.90 -24.49
C GLU A 98 -8.50 -47.65 -24.80
N ALA A 99 -7.40 -47.87 -25.54
CA ALA A 99 -6.58 -46.82 -26.14
C ALA A 99 -7.19 -46.38 -27.48
N PRO A 100 -7.13 -45.10 -27.86
CA PRO A 100 -7.44 -44.70 -29.22
C PRO A 100 -6.22 -44.82 -30.14
N ASP A 101 -6.53 -45.37 -31.31
CA ASP A 101 -5.70 -45.64 -32.48
C ASP A 101 -5.36 -44.32 -33.22
N GLU A 102 -4.08 -44.11 -33.53
CA GLU A 102 -3.61 -43.07 -34.45
C GLU A 102 -3.44 -43.69 -35.84
N THR A 103 -4.19 -43.21 -36.85
CA THR A 103 -3.71 -43.17 -38.24
C THR A 103 -4.57 -42.31 -39.17
N GLU A 104 -3.93 -41.84 -40.25
CA GLU A 104 -4.43 -41.16 -41.46
C GLU A 104 -4.55 -39.62 -41.40
N GLN A 105 -4.08 -38.84 -42.38
CA GLN A 105 -3.42 -39.10 -43.66
C GLN A 105 -2.75 -37.79 -44.13
N VAL A 106 -1.56 -37.92 -44.72
CA VAL A 106 -0.84 -36.88 -45.46
C VAL A 106 -1.40 -36.82 -46.88
N ALA A 107 -1.65 -35.61 -47.40
CA ALA A 107 -1.87 -35.38 -48.83
C ALA A 107 -1.08 -34.16 -49.31
N ASP A 108 -0.43 -34.38 -50.46
CA ASP A 108 0.52 -33.56 -51.18
C ASP A 108 0.03 -32.15 -51.59
N GLN A 109 0.96 -31.20 -51.70
CA GLN A 109 0.86 -30.13 -52.67
C GLN A 109 2.22 -29.82 -53.31
N ASP A 110 2.23 -30.09 -54.62
CA ASP A 110 3.32 -30.01 -55.58
C ASP A 110 3.68 -28.56 -56.00
N ASP A 111 4.91 -28.46 -56.48
CA ASP A 111 5.64 -27.31 -57.01
C ASP A 111 4.99 -26.56 -58.19
N THR A 112 5.29 -25.25 -58.32
CA THR A 112 5.72 -24.68 -59.62
C THR A 112 6.57 -23.41 -59.43
N PRO A 113 7.79 -23.34 -60.01
CA PRO A 113 8.55 -22.10 -60.13
C PRO A 113 8.41 -21.49 -61.54
N GLU A 114 8.06 -20.20 -61.59
CA GLU A 114 8.03 -19.43 -62.84
C GLU A 114 9.42 -18.88 -63.19
N THR A 115 9.83 -19.15 -64.42
CA THR A 115 11.10 -18.76 -65.03
C THR A 115 10.96 -17.37 -65.67
N GLN A 116 11.85 -16.43 -65.35
CA GLN A 116 12.08 -15.23 -66.19
C GLN A 116 13.57 -15.09 -66.53
N GLY A 117 13.80 -14.80 -67.81
CA GLY A 117 15.08 -14.93 -68.52
C GLY A 117 16.06 -13.75 -68.39
N PRO A 118 17.12 -13.75 -69.22
CA PRO A 118 18.33 -12.95 -68.99
C PRO A 118 18.20 -11.54 -69.57
N VAL A 119 18.52 -10.53 -68.76
CA VAL A 119 18.70 -9.14 -69.19
C VAL A 119 20.20 -8.80 -69.15
N GLN A 120 20.72 -8.34 -70.29
CA GLN A 120 22.09 -7.83 -70.47
C GLN A 120 22.21 -6.35 -70.04
N PRO A 121 23.44 -5.82 -69.84
CA PRO A 121 23.76 -4.91 -68.76
C PRO A 121 23.63 -3.43 -69.13
N GLU A 122 23.26 -2.62 -68.14
CA GLU A 122 23.31 -1.15 -68.17
C GLU A 122 24.57 -0.68 -67.43
N PRO A 123 25.33 0.31 -67.97
CA PRO A 123 26.60 0.72 -67.40
C PRO A 123 26.45 1.47 -66.06
N GLU A 124 27.35 1.11 -65.17
CA GLU A 124 27.56 1.53 -63.78
C GLU A 124 27.62 3.07 -63.62
N PRO A 125 26.70 3.71 -62.89
CA PRO A 125 26.90 5.07 -62.40
C PRO A 125 27.87 5.07 -61.22
N GLU A 126 28.81 6.01 -61.24
CA GLU A 126 29.86 6.18 -60.22
C GLU A 126 29.30 6.19 -58.79
N PRO A 127 29.98 5.54 -57.82
CA PRO A 127 29.50 5.43 -56.46
C PRO A 127 29.48 6.80 -55.78
N ALA A 128 28.27 7.24 -55.42
CA ALA A 128 28.07 8.38 -54.52
C ALA A 128 28.80 8.10 -53.17
N PRO A 129 29.41 9.14 -52.55
CA PRO A 129 30.11 8.99 -51.29
C PRO A 129 29.18 8.37 -50.24
N LYS A 130 29.62 7.26 -49.64
CA LYS A 130 28.93 6.60 -48.53
C LYS A 130 28.63 7.66 -47.46
N PRO A 131 27.34 7.88 -47.09
CA PRO A 131 27.04 8.67 -45.91
C PRO A 131 27.77 8.04 -44.73
N ALA A 132 28.45 8.87 -43.94
CA ALA A 132 29.08 8.42 -42.71
C ALA A 132 28.05 7.66 -41.89
N PRO A 133 28.43 6.54 -41.25
CA PRO A 133 27.50 5.81 -40.38
C PRO A 133 26.97 6.79 -39.34
N GLU A 134 25.67 7.08 -39.40
CA GLU A 134 24.96 7.70 -38.29
C GLU A 134 25.09 6.74 -37.13
N THR A 135 26.02 7.06 -36.24
CA THR A 135 26.09 6.46 -34.91
C THR A 135 24.84 6.93 -34.18
N THR A 136 23.73 6.22 -34.38
CA THR A 136 22.58 6.29 -33.49
C THR A 136 23.04 5.72 -32.16
N VAL A 137 23.61 6.59 -31.32
CA VAL A 137 23.73 6.33 -29.89
C VAL A 137 22.29 6.29 -29.42
N ALA A 138 21.72 5.08 -29.35
CA ALA A 138 20.47 4.87 -28.65
C ALA A 138 20.78 5.25 -27.21
N ASP A 139 20.35 6.45 -26.80
CA ASP A 139 20.46 6.90 -25.44
C ASP A 139 19.76 5.86 -24.55
N ASP A 140 20.56 5.09 -23.81
CA ASP A 140 20.11 4.22 -22.73
C ASP A 140 19.52 5.11 -21.63
N VAL A 141 18.27 5.55 -21.82
CA VAL A 141 17.51 6.24 -20.79
C VAL A 141 17.30 5.22 -19.67
N PRO A 142 17.86 5.44 -18.46
CA PRO A 142 17.73 4.50 -17.37
C PRO A 142 16.25 4.20 -17.12
N GLU A 143 15.91 2.91 -17.03
CA GLU A 143 14.54 2.49 -16.78
C GLU A 143 14.04 3.14 -15.48
N GLN A 144 12.99 3.97 -15.61
CA GLN A 144 12.43 4.68 -14.46
C GLN A 144 11.79 3.69 -13.50
N HIS A 145 12.07 3.86 -12.21
CA HIS A 145 11.49 3.06 -11.14
C HIS A 145 9.96 2.96 -11.28
N PRO A 146 9.33 1.77 -11.15
CA PRO A 146 7.90 1.60 -11.37
C PRO A 146 7.02 2.55 -10.52
N PHE A 147 7.41 2.78 -9.27
CA PHE A 147 6.70 3.73 -8.41
C PHE A 147 6.86 5.20 -8.83
N ALA A 148 7.98 5.58 -9.45
CA ALA A 148 8.18 6.93 -9.97
C ALA A 148 7.19 7.24 -11.09
N ARG A 149 6.91 6.27 -11.97
CA ARG A 149 5.88 6.38 -13.01
C ARG A 149 4.48 6.59 -12.43
N LYS A 150 4.14 5.89 -11.34
CA LYS A 150 2.87 6.07 -10.63
C LYS A 150 2.74 7.47 -10.02
N LEU A 151 3.81 7.98 -9.41
CA LEU A 151 3.85 9.36 -8.90
C LEU A 151 3.69 10.38 -10.03
N ALA A 152 4.32 10.19 -11.18
CA ALA A 152 4.18 11.09 -12.33
C ALA A 152 2.73 11.12 -12.86
N ALA A 153 2.07 9.96 -12.92
CA ALA A 153 0.65 9.88 -13.28
C ALA A 153 -0.26 10.58 -12.26
N LEU A 154 0.07 10.50 -10.96
CA LEU A 154 -0.62 11.28 -9.93
C LEU A 154 -0.37 12.79 -10.09
N GLY A 155 0.88 13.20 -10.38
CA GLY A 155 1.24 14.58 -10.67
C GLY A 155 0.48 15.18 -11.85
N THR A 156 0.25 14.39 -12.89
CA THR A 156 -0.58 14.78 -14.05
C THR A 156 -2.00 15.12 -13.61
N ARG A 157 -2.65 14.24 -12.83
CA ARG A 157 -4.00 14.48 -12.29
C ARG A 157 -4.10 15.70 -11.39
N VAL A 158 -3.09 15.93 -10.55
CA VAL A 158 -3.04 17.15 -9.71
C VAL A 158 -2.91 18.40 -10.58
N SER A 159 -2.11 18.34 -11.64
CA SER A 159 -1.92 19.46 -12.58
C SER A 159 -3.18 19.76 -13.39
N GLU A 160 -3.92 18.73 -13.80
CA GLU A 160 -5.24 18.87 -14.43
C GLU A 160 -6.23 19.56 -13.49
N TYR A 161 -6.34 19.07 -12.25
CA TYR A 161 -7.19 19.70 -11.23
C TYR A 161 -6.80 21.16 -10.97
N GLN A 162 -5.50 21.44 -10.88
CA GLN A 162 -4.99 22.80 -10.68
C GLN A 162 -5.32 23.71 -11.87
N THR A 163 -5.19 23.21 -13.10
CA THR A 163 -5.52 23.97 -14.31
C THR A 163 -7.00 24.33 -14.35
N GLU A 164 -7.87 23.41 -13.92
CA GLU A 164 -9.31 23.62 -13.89
C GLU A 164 -9.76 24.56 -12.75
N ASN A 165 -9.18 24.43 -11.55
CA ASN A 165 -9.67 25.09 -10.34
C ASN A 165 -8.83 26.31 -9.91
N GLY A 166 -7.63 26.50 -10.49
CA GLY A 166 -6.69 27.55 -10.11
C GLY A 166 -6.05 27.36 -8.73
N LEU A 167 -6.18 26.18 -8.13
CA LEU A 167 -5.71 25.84 -6.79
C LEU A 167 -5.33 24.37 -6.70
N PHE A 168 -4.39 24.04 -5.80
CA PHE A 168 -4.07 22.66 -5.47
C PHE A 168 -5.26 21.96 -4.79
N PRO A 169 -5.41 20.64 -4.96
CA PRO A 169 -6.42 19.85 -4.26
C PRO A 169 -6.42 20.15 -2.75
N PRO A 170 -7.59 20.38 -2.12
CA PRO A 170 -7.65 20.56 -0.68
C PRO A 170 -7.25 19.26 0.03
N ALA A 171 -6.58 19.36 1.18
CA ALA A 171 -6.17 18.20 1.97
C ALA A 171 -7.34 17.28 2.34
N LEU A 172 -8.46 17.90 2.70
CA LEU A 172 -9.71 17.26 3.09
C LEU A 172 -10.76 17.62 2.04
N TRP A 173 -11.36 16.60 1.44
CA TRP A 173 -12.43 16.78 0.48
C TRP A 173 -13.75 17.02 1.20
N GLU A 174 -14.28 18.22 0.99
CA GLU A 174 -15.65 18.65 1.30
C GLU A 174 -16.26 18.16 2.62
N GLN A 175 -16.10 18.95 3.69
CA GLN A 175 -17.19 19.22 4.65
C GLN A 175 -17.05 20.64 5.21
N ALA A 176 -18.12 21.43 5.10
CA ALA A 176 -18.22 22.73 5.75
C ALA A 176 -18.36 22.50 7.27
N GLY A 177 -17.24 22.45 8.00
CA GLY A 177 -17.26 22.11 9.41
C GLY A 177 -15.90 22.13 10.12
N PRO A 178 -15.90 21.87 11.44
CA PRO A 178 -14.66 21.58 12.15
C PRO A 178 -14.06 20.27 11.63
N VAL A 179 -12.74 20.23 11.49
CA VAL A 179 -12.00 19.02 11.11
C VAL A 179 -12.23 17.93 12.16
N THR A 180 -12.85 16.82 11.78
CA THR A 180 -13.13 15.67 12.65
C THR A 180 -12.13 14.53 12.43
N GLY A 181 -11.46 14.49 11.29
CA GLY A 181 -10.63 13.36 10.84
C GLY A 181 -11.43 12.27 10.15
N GLU A 182 -12.73 12.49 9.96
CA GLU A 182 -13.67 11.59 9.26
C GLU A 182 -13.87 12.02 7.80
N GLU A 183 -13.23 13.10 7.36
CA GLU A 183 -13.34 13.60 5.98
C GLU A 183 -12.60 12.72 4.97
N PHE A 184 -12.98 12.86 3.70
CA PHE A 184 -12.27 12.25 2.60
C PHE A 184 -10.92 12.93 2.34
N SER A 185 -9.98 12.17 1.80
CA SER A 185 -8.67 12.67 1.37
C SER A 185 -8.72 13.42 0.04
N TRP A 186 -7.67 14.21 -0.19
CA TRP A 186 -7.36 14.76 -1.51
C TRP A 186 -7.18 13.67 -2.58
N LEU A 187 -6.67 12.48 -2.21
CA LEU A 187 -6.52 11.34 -3.10
C LEU A 187 -7.87 10.77 -3.54
N ALA A 188 -8.88 10.84 -2.68
CA ALA A 188 -10.23 10.42 -3.01
C ALA A 188 -10.94 11.39 -3.94
N GLY A 189 -10.74 12.70 -3.75
CA GLY A 189 -11.23 13.71 -4.67
C GLY A 189 -10.65 13.63 -6.08
N LEU A 190 -9.44 13.06 -6.22
CA LEU A 190 -8.78 12.82 -7.50
C LEU A 190 -8.97 11.39 -8.04
N ASP A 191 -9.94 10.64 -7.51
CA ASP A 191 -10.22 9.28 -7.99
C ASP A 191 -10.76 9.33 -9.43
N PRO A 192 -10.12 8.63 -10.40
CA PRO A 192 -10.59 8.61 -11.79
C PRO A 192 -12.01 8.07 -11.97
N ALA A 193 -12.50 7.25 -11.03
CA ALA A 193 -13.86 6.76 -11.05
C ALA A 193 -14.90 7.87 -10.85
N LEU A 194 -14.51 9.04 -10.34
CA LEU A 194 -15.41 10.20 -10.25
C LEU A 194 -15.63 10.89 -11.61
N GLN A 195 -14.73 10.67 -12.58
CA GLN A 195 -14.81 11.26 -13.92
C GLN A 195 -15.49 10.34 -14.95
N SER A 196 -15.45 9.03 -14.70
CA SER A 196 -16.24 8.07 -15.47
C SER A 196 -17.63 8.00 -14.85
N ASP A 197 -18.68 7.71 -15.62
CA ASP A 197 -20.08 7.52 -15.15
C ASP A 197 -20.23 6.30 -14.21
N SER A 198 -19.34 6.17 -13.24
CA SER A 198 -19.19 5.10 -12.30
C SER A 198 -20.33 5.13 -11.30
N THR A 199 -20.87 3.96 -11.00
CA THR A 199 -21.86 3.80 -9.92
C THR A 199 -21.23 3.89 -8.52
N LEU A 200 -19.90 4.03 -8.44
CA LEU A 200 -19.12 4.02 -7.20
C LEU A 200 -18.87 5.44 -6.71
N LEU A 201 -19.93 6.20 -6.43
CA LEU A 201 -19.80 7.57 -5.94
C LEU A 201 -19.82 7.59 -4.40
N PRO A 202 -18.85 8.25 -3.74
CA PRO A 202 -18.89 8.42 -2.30
C PRO A 202 -20.00 9.41 -1.90
N GLN A 203 -20.54 9.22 -0.70
CA GLN A 203 -21.37 10.19 0.00
C GLN A 203 -20.46 11.15 0.77
N TRP A 204 -20.07 12.26 0.15
CA TRP A 204 -19.13 13.25 0.71
C TRP A 204 -19.57 13.87 2.04
N ASN A 205 -20.89 13.93 2.28
CA ASN A 205 -21.47 14.43 3.52
C ASN A 205 -21.45 13.41 4.69
N LEU A 206 -20.88 12.22 4.47
CA LEU A 206 -20.68 11.19 5.49
C LEU A 206 -19.18 10.94 5.71
N ALA A 207 -18.85 10.31 6.83
CA ALA A 207 -17.48 9.88 7.12
C ALA A 207 -16.93 8.98 6.00
N TRP A 208 -15.63 9.07 5.71
CA TRP A 208 -14.99 8.26 4.66
C TRP A 208 -15.14 6.75 4.94
N ASP A 209 -15.15 6.34 6.21
CA ASP A 209 -15.32 4.96 6.67
C ASP A 209 -16.78 4.59 7.00
N ASN A 210 -17.74 5.42 6.60
CA ASN A 210 -19.16 5.12 6.75
C ASN A 210 -19.51 3.84 5.95
N PRO A 211 -20.39 2.95 6.45
CA PRO A 211 -20.83 1.77 5.70
C PRO A 211 -21.34 2.05 4.28
N LEU A 212 -21.98 3.21 4.05
CA LEU A 212 -22.44 3.62 2.71
C LEU A 212 -21.29 3.99 1.75
N ASN A 213 -20.11 4.29 2.30
CA ASN A 213 -18.89 4.61 1.55
C ASN A 213 -17.95 3.41 1.40
N GLU A 214 -18.24 2.27 2.07
CA GLU A 214 -17.34 1.11 2.03
C GLU A 214 -17.07 0.63 0.61
N ARG A 215 -18.09 0.60 -0.26
CA ARG A 215 -17.93 0.17 -1.66
C ARG A 215 -16.93 1.06 -2.41
N PHE A 216 -16.92 2.36 -2.14
CA PHE A 216 -15.97 3.29 -2.74
C PHE A 216 -14.57 3.09 -2.16
N VAL A 217 -14.44 3.00 -0.84
CA VAL A 217 -13.17 3.02 -0.09
C VAL A 217 -12.44 1.68 -0.07
N ARG A 218 -13.15 0.55 -0.07
CA ARG A 218 -12.55 -0.80 -0.04
C ARG A 218 -11.88 -1.20 -1.35
N ARG A 219 -12.00 -0.38 -2.40
CA ARG A 219 -11.27 -0.61 -3.65
C ARG A 219 -9.78 -0.43 -3.45
N LYS A 220 -9.04 -1.39 -3.99
CA LYS A 220 -7.59 -1.27 -4.09
C LYS A 220 -7.22 -0.28 -5.19
N ARG A 221 -6.39 0.70 -4.85
CA ARG A 221 -5.89 1.73 -5.77
C ARG A 221 -4.45 1.40 -6.16
N GLU A 222 -4.29 0.55 -7.18
CA GLU A 222 -2.97 0.11 -7.64
C GLU A 222 -2.06 1.26 -8.06
N ASP A 223 -2.64 2.37 -8.53
CA ASP A 223 -1.93 3.60 -8.87
C ASP A 223 -1.33 4.33 -7.65
N LEU A 224 -1.81 4.04 -6.44
CA LEU A 224 -1.31 4.60 -5.18
C LEU A 224 -0.40 3.63 -4.40
N LEU A 225 -0.22 2.41 -4.91
CA LEU A 225 0.60 1.38 -4.25
C LEU A 225 1.99 1.28 -4.86
N ASN A 226 3.00 1.40 -4.00
CA ASN A 226 4.37 0.98 -4.30
C ASN A 226 4.48 -0.55 -4.34
N PRO A 227 4.90 -1.17 -5.47
CA PRO A 227 5.06 -2.62 -5.58
C PRO A 227 6.13 -3.20 -4.64
N ASP A 228 7.10 -2.40 -4.17
CA ASP A 228 8.17 -2.87 -3.28
C ASP A 228 7.72 -2.95 -1.81
N ILE A 229 6.53 -2.44 -1.50
CA ILE A 229 5.97 -2.44 -0.14
C ILE A 229 4.89 -3.51 -0.05
N ARG A 230 5.14 -4.52 0.80
CA ARG A 230 4.24 -5.67 0.97
C ARG A 230 2.93 -5.34 1.67
N LEU A 231 2.95 -4.35 2.56
CA LEU A 231 1.78 -4.00 3.35
C LEU A 231 0.81 -3.18 2.50
N GLN A 232 -0.27 -3.79 2.02
CA GLN A 232 -1.24 -3.14 1.12
C GLN A 232 -2.52 -2.67 1.84
N ALA A 233 -2.59 -2.86 3.15
CA ALA A 233 -3.72 -2.45 3.98
C ALA A 233 -3.24 -1.70 5.22
N SER A 234 -4.02 -0.71 5.66
CA SER A 234 -3.77 0.01 6.90
C SER A 234 -4.21 -0.80 8.14
N PRO A 235 -3.84 -0.37 9.37
CA PRO A 235 -4.20 -1.10 10.60
C PRO A 235 -5.71 -1.28 10.82
N ASP A 236 -6.53 -0.42 10.23
CA ASP A 236 -7.99 -0.46 10.20
C ASP A 236 -8.56 -1.40 9.10
N ARG A 237 -7.68 -2.10 8.37
CA ARG A 237 -8.00 -3.07 7.30
C ARG A 237 -8.65 -2.46 6.05
N TYR A 238 -8.45 -1.17 5.82
CA TYR A 238 -8.76 -0.56 4.53
C TYR A 238 -7.55 -0.60 3.59
N PRO A 239 -7.74 -0.57 2.26
CA PRO A 239 -6.65 -0.50 1.31
C PRO A 239 -5.78 0.74 1.55
N ALA A 240 -4.48 0.53 1.75
CA ALA A 240 -3.56 1.60 2.08
C ALA A 240 -3.23 2.48 0.86
N SER A 241 -2.77 3.70 1.11
CA SER A 241 -1.96 4.47 0.15
C SER A 241 -0.49 4.41 0.53
N HIS A 242 0.39 4.27 -0.47
CA HIS A 242 1.84 4.44 -0.31
C HIS A 242 2.29 5.86 -0.67
N VAL A 243 1.36 6.81 -0.82
CA VAL A 243 1.59 8.22 -1.08
C VAL A 243 0.81 9.07 -0.09
N VAL A 244 1.44 10.12 0.44
CA VAL A 244 0.78 11.17 1.23
C VAL A 244 1.14 12.55 0.70
N GLY A 245 0.24 13.51 0.89
CA GLY A 245 0.48 14.92 0.63
C GLY A 245 1.36 15.54 1.73
N VAL A 246 2.18 16.52 1.37
CA VAL A 246 3.11 17.18 2.30
C VAL A 246 2.44 18.36 3.00
N ALA A 247 2.37 18.29 4.33
CA ALA A 247 1.75 19.32 5.18
C ALA A 247 2.67 20.49 5.51
N GLY A 248 3.99 20.27 5.40
CA GLY A 248 5.03 21.19 5.85
C GLY A 248 5.93 20.57 6.92
N VAL A 249 6.48 21.42 7.80
CA VAL A 249 7.46 21.05 8.84
C VAL A 249 6.88 21.28 10.24
N GLY A 250 6.98 20.25 11.09
CA GLY A 250 6.48 20.24 12.47
C GLY A 250 5.09 19.62 12.62
N GLU A 251 4.76 19.17 13.84
CA GLU A 251 3.53 18.41 14.13
C GLU A 251 2.23 19.17 13.83
N ASP A 252 2.27 20.50 13.91
CA ASP A 252 1.17 21.43 13.65
C ASP A 252 1.06 21.91 12.20
N ALA A 253 1.87 21.37 11.28
CA ALA A 253 2.03 21.97 9.94
C ALA A 253 0.73 22.01 9.11
N ALA A 254 -0.14 21.02 9.29
CA ALA A 254 -1.41 20.92 8.59
C ALA A 254 -2.44 22.00 9.03
N GLN A 255 -2.26 22.58 10.22
CA GLN A 255 -3.13 23.58 10.83
C GLN A 255 -2.66 25.02 10.59
N LEU A 256 -1.41 25.19 10.16
CA LEU A 256 -0.82 26.51 9.93
C LEU A 256 -1.59 27.29 8.86
N PRO A 257 -1.57 28.63 8.88
CA PRO A 257 -2.09 29.42 7.76
C PRO A 257 -1.18 29.28 6.53
N VAL A 258 -1.70 29.62 5.34
CA VAL A 258 -1.01 29.48 4.04
C VAL A 258 0.28 30.30 3.96
N ASP A 259 0.34 31.45 4.64
CA ASP A 259 1.50 32.33 4.67
C ASP A 259 2.54 31.94 5.74
N HIS A 260 2.25 30.92 6.55
CA HIS A 260 3.17 30.48 7.58
C HIS A 260 4.41 29.85 6.95
N PRO A 261 5.61 30.18 7.44
CA PRO A 261 6.80 29.80 6.71
C PRO A 261 7.15 28.29 6.81
N ARG A 262 6.58 27.57 7.78
CA ARG A 262 6.61 26.09 7.90
C ARG A 262 5.49 25.37 7.13
N ALA A 263 4.55 26.07 6.51
CA ALA A 263 3.43 25.45 5.81
C ALA A 263 3.91 24.79 4.50
N GLY A 264 3.46 23.56 4.26
CA GLY A 264 3.55 22.89 2.96
C GLY A 264 2.27 23.09 2.14
N ILE A 265 2.17 22.42 0.99
CA ILE A 265 1.05 22.61 0.06
C ILE A 265 -0.28 22.18 0.66
N PHE A 266 -0.31 21.07 1.41
CA PHE A 266 -1.55 20.57 1.98
C PHE A 266 -1.78 21.10 3.40
N GLY A 267 -3.00 21.51 3.72
CA GLY A 267 -3.42 21.82 5.09
C GLY A 267 -4.91 21.64 5.27
N TRP A 268 -5.35 21.26 6.47
CA TRP A 268 -6.73 20.80 6.71
C TRP A 268 -7.79 21.88 6.51
N LYS A 269 -7.43 23.16 6.67
CA LYS A 269 -8.35 24.30 6.56
C LYS A 269 -7.87 25.36 5.58
N ARG A 270 -6.98 25.00 4.66
CA ARG A 270 -6.46 25.93 3.65
C ARG A 270 -6.48 25.31 2.27
N SER A 271 -6.69 26.17 1.27
CA SER A 271 -6.47 25.87 -0.14
C SER A 271 -5.25 26.66 -0.57
N THR A 272 -4.33 25.99 -1.26
CA THR A 272 -3.05 26.57 -1.69
C THR A 272 -3.12 26.83 -3.19
N ARG A 273 -2.66 27.99 -3.62
CA ARG A 273 -2.56 28.37 -5.04
C ARG A 273 -1.12 28.30 -5.52
N VAL A 274 -0.92 28.43 -6.83
CA VAL A 274 0.43 28.46 -7.41
C VAL A 274 1.23 29.65 -6.86
N GLU A 275 0.58 30.81 -6.73
CA GLU A 275 1.21 32.04 -6.20
C GLU A 275 1.62 31.95 -4.72
N ASP A 276 1.08 30.98 -3.97
CA ASP A 276 1.45 30.75 -2.57
C ASP A 276 2.78 29.97 -2.44
N VAL A 277 3.21 29.28 -3.52
CA VAL A 277 4.43 28.47 -3.55
C VAL A 277 5.64 29.31 -3.96
N LYS A 278 6.18 30.04 -2.99
CA LYS A 278 7.24 31.03 -3.19
C LYS A 278 8.63 30.41 -3.44
N ASP A 279 8.89 29.20 -2.94
CA ASP A 279 10.16 28.48 -3.18
C ASP A 279 10.29 27.90 -4.62
N GLY A 280 9.19 27.98 -5.38
CA GLY A 280 9.07 27.49 -6.75
C GLY A 280 8.51 26.07 -6.82
N LEU A 281 7.61 25.85 -7.78
CA LEU A 281 6.88 24.58 -7.94
C LEU A 281 7.81 23.35 -8.09
N SER A 282 8.95 23.52 -8.78
CA SER A 282 9.92 22.45 -9.00
C SER A 282 10.77 22.13 -7.77
N ASN A 283 10.73 22.95 -6.72
CA ASN A 283 11.52 22.80 -5.49
C ASN A 283 10.68 22.39 -4.29
N THR A 284 9.36 22.63 -4.35
CA THR A 284 8.42 22.23 -3.30
C THR A 284 7.88 20.82 -3.54
N MET A 285 7.97 19.96 -2.53
CA MET A 285 7.35 18.64 -2.51
C MET A 285 5.84 18.80 -2.36
N LEU A 286 5.11 18.11 -3.23
CA LEU A 286 3.66 17.98 -3.20
C LEU A 286 3.26 16.68 -2.50
N GLY A 287 3.85 15.56 -2.92
CA GLY A 287 3.55 14.24 -2.39
C GLY A 287 4.80 13.39 -2.21
N VAL A 288 4.79 12.50 -1.23
CA VAL A 288 5.94 11.65 -0.89
C VAL A 288 5.50 10.21 -0.66
N GLY A 289 6.41 9.28 -0.98
CA GLY A 289 6.22 7.87 -0.66
C GLY A 289 6.21 7.63 0.85
N VAL A 290 5.42 6.67 1.31
CA VAL A 290 5.43 6.18 2.70
C VAL A 290 5.56 4.67 2.78
N THR A 291 6.36 4.21 3.74
CA THR A 291 6.57 2.78 4.10
C THR A 291 5.97 2.42 5.45
N GLY A 292 5.62 3.42 6.27
CA GLY A 292 5.08 3.23 7.60
C GLY A 292 3.94 4.20 7.93
N LYS A 293 3.22 3.90 9.01
CA LYS A 293 2.00 4.62 9.42
C LYS A 293 1.00 4.70 8.26
N LEU A 294 0.75 3.58 7.59
CA LEU A 294 -0.12 3.55 6.43
C LEU A 294 -1.57 3.81 6.84
N HIS A 295 -2.28 4.56 6.01
CA HIS A 295 -3.70 4.84 6.16
C HIS A 295 -4.44 4.53 4.86
N SER A 296 -5.76 4.36 4.97
CA SER A 296 -6.65 4.27 3.82
C SER A 296 -6.38 5.43 2.86
N TRP A 297 -6.33 5.14 1.56
CA TRP A 297 -6.20 6.21 0.56
C TRP A 297 -7.35 7.21 0.63
N ALA A 298 -8.52 6.82 1.16
CA ALA A 298 -9.67 7.70 1.32
C ALA A 298 -9.66 8.53 2.62
N SER A 299 -8.79 8.22 3.58
CA SER A 299 -8.76 8.90 4.88
C SER A 299 -8.13 10.28 4.78
N GLY A 300 -8.90 11.34 5.05
CA GLY A 300 -8.43 12.72 5.04
C GLY A 300 -7.22 12.95 5.94
N ASN A 301 -7.34 12.63 7.22
CA ASN A 301 -6.27 12.80 8.20
C ASN A 301 -5.04 11.94 7.89
N GLY A 302 -5.24 10.73 7.35
CA GLY A 302 -4.15 9.81 7.01
C GLY A 302 -3.40 10.17 5.72
N SER A 303 -4.00 10.97 4.84
CA SER A 303 -3.49 11.28 3.50
C SER A 303 -2.53 12.47 3.44
N VAL A 304 -2.33 13.18 4.55
CA VAL A 304 -1.46 14.36 4.64
C VAL A 304 -0.54 14.22 5.85
N ARG A 305 0.76 14.49 5.67
CA ARG A 305 1.75 14.28 6.73
C ARG A 305 2.80 15.40 6.75
N ALA A 306 3.21 15.78 7.96
CA ALA A 306 4.29 16.73 8.18
C ALA A 306 5.64 16.02 8.39
N PHE A 307 6.71 16.72 8.10
CA PHE A 307 8.07 16.32 8.48
C PHE A 307 8.33 16.77 9.92
N THR A 308 8.42 15.83 10.85
CA THR A 308 8.51 16.12 12.29
C THR A 308 9.84 15.67 12.91
N MET A 309 10.42 14.57 12.44
CA MET A 309 11.59 13.97 13.09
C MET A 309 12.60 13.38 12.11
N GLU A 310 13.88 13.65 12.37
CA GLU A 310 15.00 13.10 11.62
C GLU A 310 15.36 11.66 12.08
N PRO A 311 15.93 10.82 11.19
CA PRO A 311 16.11 11.06 9.77
C PRO A 311 14.76 11.05 9.04
N TYR A 312 14.54 11.98 8.11
CA TYR A 312 13.23 12.07 7.44
C TYR A 312 12.96 10.89 6.50
N ILE A 313 13.97 10.48 5.73
CA ILE A 313 13.87 9.36 4.78
C ILE A 313 14.16 8.05 5.48
N ASN A 314 13.22 7.11 5.39
CA ASN A 314 13.25 5.80 6.07
C ASN A 314 13.43 5.93 7.60
N GLY A 315 12.86 6.97 8.20
CA GLY A 315 12.88 7.17 9.64
C GLY A 315 11.50 7.15 10.31
N PRO A 316 11.35 7.76 11.49
CA PRO A 316 10.21 7.56 12.39
C PRO A 316 8.88 8.10 11.84
N ASP A 317 8.93 9.05 10.90
CA ASP A 317 7.73 9.55 10.22
C ASP A 317 7.19 8.59 9.16
N GLY A 318 7.95 7.54 8.82
CA GLY A 318 7.53 6.50 7.88
C GLY A 318 7.58 6.93 6.41
N PHE A 319 8.25 8.03 6.07
CA PHE A 319 8.49 8.41 4.67
C PHE A 319 9.52 7.47 4.03
N GLY A 320 9.30 7.12 2.77
CA GLY A 320 10.20 6.27 1.98
C GLY A 320 9.48 5.55 0.85
N THR A 321 10.26 5.00 -0.09
CA THR A 321 9.74 4.17 -1.19
C THR A 321 10.27 2.73 -1.15
N GLY A 322 10.73 2.27 0.02
CA GLY A 322 11.35 0.94 0.19
C GLY A 322 12.80 0.85 -0.30
N GLN A 323 13.26 1.87 -1.04
CA GLN A 323 14.65 2.00 -1.47
C GLN A 323 15.56 2.37 -0.28
N LYS A 324 16.73 1.74 -0.21
CA LYS A 324 17.67 1.93 0.91
C LYS A 324 18.31 3.32 0.91
N ASP A 325 18.60 3.84 -0.28
CA ASP A 325 19.46 5.01 -0.47
C ASP A 325 18.69 6.32 -0.66
N GLY A 326 17.36 6.30 -0.66
CA GLY A 326 16.56 7.49 -0.88
C GLY A 326 15.08 7.19 -1.08
N MET A 327 14.37 8.17 -1.64
CA MET A 327 12.97 8.03 -2.02
C MET A 327 12.63 8.86 -3.25
N HIS A 328 11.63 8.40 -4.01
CA HIS A 328 11.02 9.24 -5.04
C HIS A 328 9.96 10.16 -4.43
N VAL A 329 9.96 11.42 -4.85
CA VAL A 329 9.04 12.47 -4.39
C VAL A 329 8.34 13.10 -5.58
N LEU A 330 7.06 13.41 -5.43
CA LEU A 330 6.28 14.19 -6.38
C LEU A 330 6.43 15.67 -6.04
N MET A 331 6.91 16.45 -7.00
CA MET A 331 7.06 17.89 -6.90
C MET A 331 5.77 18.61 -7.26
N ALA A 332 5.64 19.88 -6.85
CA ALA A 332 4.44 20.68 -7.08
C ALA A 332 4.21 21.08 -8.54
N ASP A 333 5.22 20.99 -9.39
CA ASP A 333 5.11 21.12 -10.84
C ASP A 333 4.69 19.81 -11.55
N GLY A 334 4.41 18.75 -10.79
CA GLY A 334 4.05 17.43 -11.32
C GLY A 334 5.23 16.53 -11.68
N SER A 335 6.47 17.04 -11.62
CA SER A 335 7.68 16.25 -11.86
C SER A 335 7.98 15.30 -10.70
N VAL A 336 8.74 14.23 -10.96
CA VAL A 336 9.18 13.28 -9.93
C VAL A 336 10.69 13.37 -9.79
N LYS A 337 11.17 13.50 -8.56
CA LYS A 337 12.60 13.57 -8.25
C LYS A 337 13.01 12.45 -7.29
N PHE A 338 14.23 11.94 -7.46
CA PHE A 338 14.85 11.09 -6.45
C PHE A 338 15.56 11.96 -5.41
N VAL A 339 15.22 11.79 -4.13
CA VAL A 339 15.87 12.44 -2.99
C VAL A 339 16.67 11.40 -2.24
N SER A 340 17.99 11.57 -2.24
CA SER A 340 18.92 10.68 -1.54
C SER A 340 18.76 10.80 -0.02
N LYS A 341 18.98 9.70 0.70
CA LYS A 341 19.02 9.66 2.17
C LYS A 341 20.17 10.51 2.75
N GLN A 342 21.20 10.80 1.94
CA GLN A 342 22.31 11.68 2.28
C GLN A 342 21.99 13.17 2.06
N THR A 343 20.82 13.49 1.50
CA THR A 343 20.36 14.88 1.36
C THR A 343 20.28 15.52 2.74
N SER A 344 20.85 16.72 2.87
CA SER A 344 20.81 17.47 4.13
C SER A 344 19.37 17.61 4.63
N PRO A 345 19.09 17.33 5.92
CA PRO A 345 17.77 17.53 6.49
C PRO A 345 17.23 18.97 6.32
N LEU A 346 18.14 19.95 6.27
CA LEU A 346 17.81 21.35 5.96
C LEU A 346 17.17 21.49 4.57
N ILE A 347 17.71 20.81 3.55
CA ILE A 347 17.18 20.83 2.19
C ILE A 347 15.81 20.14 2.15
N ILE A 348 15.65 19.00 2.84
CA ILE A 348 14.36 18.30 2.91
C ILE A 348 13.28 19.20 3.55
N ARG A 349 13.62 19.90 4.63
CA ARG A 349 12.70 20.85 5.27
C ARG A 349 12.30 21.99 4.33
N ARG A 350 13.26 22.56 3.58
CA ARG A 350 12.98 23.59 2.58
C ARG A 350 12.07 23.09 1.46
N MET A 351 12.37 21.90 0.94
CA MET A 351 11.51 21.26 -0.06
C MET A 351 10.10 20.96 0.49
N ALA A 352 9.94 20.71 1.79
CA ALA A 352 8.63 20.41 2.38
C ALA A 352 7.77 21.67 2.64
N ALA A 353 8.41 22.83 2.81
CA ALA A 353 7.74 24.11 2.97
C ALA A 353 7.52 24.78 1.61
N MET A 354 6.38 25.46 1.44
CA MET A 354 6.08 26.19 0.21
C MET A 354 6.51 27.66 0.26
N ALA A 355 6.72 28.19 1.47
CA ALA A 355 7.20 29.54 1.67
C ALA A 355 8.71 29.65 1.35
N ASP A 356 9.09 30.77 0.74
CA ASP A 356 10.46 31.04 0.33
C ASP A 356 11.37 31.24 1.54
N GLY A 357 12.52 30.56 1.49
CA GLY A 357 13.76 31.15 2.02
C GLY A 357 13.84 31.36 3.52
N LEU A 358 13.14 30.57 4.35
CA LEU A 358 13.38 30.61 5.79
C LEU A 358 14.88 30.46 6.08
N PRO A 359 15.48 31.38 6.87
CA PRO A 359 16.51 30.94 7.78
C PRO A 359 15.79 29.96 8.71
N LEU A 360 16.04 28.66 8.48
CA LEU A 360 15.64 27.62 9.42
C LEU A 360 16.53 27.84 10.64
N ASP A 361 16.06 28.72 11.51
CA ASP A 361 16.76 29.16 12.70
C ASP A 361 16.55 28.06 13.73
N ALA A 362 17.66 27.42 14.12
CA ALA A 362 17.65 26.27 15.02
C ALA A 362 16.98 26.59 16.37
N ASP A 363 16.83 27.87 16.69
CA ASP A 363 16.20 28.37 17.91
C ASP A 363 14.66 28.48 17.82
N VAL A 364 14.03 28.24 16.66
CA VAL A 364 12.57 28.34 16.49
C VAL A 364 11.87 27.03 16.90
N PRO A 365 10.97 27.05 17.90
CA PRO A 365 10.25 25.86 18.37
C PRO A 365 9.47 25.17 17.23
N GLY A 366 9.65 23.85 17.08
CA GLY A 366 9.02 23.06 16.02
C GLY A 366 9.91 22.82 14.82
N GLU A 367 11.05 23.50 14.73
CA GLU A 367 12.22 22.91 14.08
C GLU A 367 12.76 21.83 15.02
N PRO A 368 13.12 20.62 14.54
CA PRO A 368 13.94 19.73 15.34
C PRO A 368 15.32 20.39 15.48
N GLY A 369 15.41 21.33 16.42
CA GLY A 369 16.66 21.75 17.02
C GLY A 369 17.32 20.51 17.60
N GLU A 370 18.64 20.48 17.49
CA GLU A 370 19.52 19.39 17.89
C GLU A 370 18.90 18.59 19.03
N THR A 371 18.70 17.28 18.80
CA THR A 371 18.66 16.30 19.89
C THR A 371 19.59 16.82 20.96
N ILE A 372 19.02 17.17 22.12
CA ILE A 372 19.77 17.56 23.32
C ILE A 372 20.92 16.58 23.37
N VAL A 373 22.11 17.04 22.97
CA VAL A 373 23.31 16.24 23.07
C VAL A 373 23.37 16.00 24.55
N ALA A 374 23.09 14.77 24.97
CA ALA A 374 23.16 14.35 26.36
C ALA A 374 24.44 14.97 26.90
N GLU A 375 24.23 15.94 27.80
CA GLU A 375 25.25 16.88 28.26
C GLU A 375 26.49 16.05 28.56
N LYS A 376 27.52 16.22 27.72
CA LYS A 376 28.81 15.58 27.93
C LYS A 376 29.18 15.97 29.36
N PRO A 377 29.33 15.02 30.30
CA PRO A 377 29.46 15.36 31.70
C PRO A 377 30.60 16.36 31.84
N GLU A 378 30.29 17.51 32.45
CA GLU A 378 31.28 18.52 32.75
C GLU A 378 32.49 17.84 33.39
N PRO A 379 33.71 18.07 32.88
CA PRO A 379 34.90 17.58 33.55
C PRO A 379 34.92 18.17 34.96
N ALA A 380 35.03 17.29 35.95
CA ALA A 380 35.04 17.63 37.37
C ALA A 380 35.90 18.88 37.66
N PRO A 381 35.48 19.73 38.61
CA PRO A 381 36.19 20.96 38.94
C PRO A 381 37.64 20.65 39.32
N LYS A 382 38.57 21.23 38.54
CA LYS A 382 39.99 21.27 38.86
C LYS A 382 40.17 22.04 40.18
N PRO A 383 40.96 21.53 41.14
CA PRO A 383 41.33 22.31 42.32
C PRO A 383 42.26 23.48 41.93
N GLU A 384 41.86 24.70 42.26
CA GLU A 384 42.78 25.84 42.52
C GLU A 384 43.51 25.55 43.86
N ALA A 385 44.76 25.93 44.16
CA ALA A 385 45.67 26.96 43.67
C ALA A 385 47.13 26.44 43.77
N ASP A 386 48.14 27.08 43.16
CA ASP A 386 48.84 28.24 43.76
C ASP A 386 49.52 29.14 42.71
N PRO A 387 49.83 30.41 43.07
CA PRO A 387 50.36 31.43 42.17
C PRO A 387 51.88 31.56 42.28
N GLU A 388 52.59 31.67 41.16
CA GLU A 388 53.88 32.39 41.12
C GLU A 388 54.38 32.65 39.67
N GLY A 389 54.74 33.91 39.39
CA GLY A 389 55.93 34.23 38.59
C GLY A 389 55.85 34.27 37.06
N ASN A 390 55.52 35.46 36.52
CA ASN A 390 56.15 36.24 35.41
C ASN A 390 57.49 35.72 34.78
N PRO A 391 58.01 36.20 33.62
CA PRO A 391 57.45 36.88 32.43
C PRO A 391 57.76 36.18 31.07
N ASN A 392 57.10 36.68 30.01
CA ASN A 392 57.44 36.68 28.56
C ASN A 392 58.96 36.53 28.21
N PRO A 393 59.41 35.89 27.09
CA PRO A 393 59.34 36.57 25.77
C PRO A 393 59.37 35.71 24.47
N LYS A 394 59.07 36.39 23.35
CA LYS A 394 59.55 36.20 21.95
C LYS A 394 58.89 35.15 21.04
N GLN A 395 58.11 35.67 20.08
CA GLN A 395 57.93 35.10 18.74
C GLN A 395 59.19 35.32 17.88
N PRO A 396 59.54 34.35 17.01
CA PRO A 396 60.27 34.63 15.78
C PRO A 396 59.37 34.49 14.53
N PRO A 397 59.72 35.16 13.42
CA PRO A 397 59.00 35.09 12.14
C PRO A 397 59.58 33.97 11.26
N MET A 398 58.74 33.29 10.47
CA MET A 398 59.22 32.43 9.38
C MET A 398 58.51 32.74 8.07
N THR A 399 59.24 33.53 7.26
CA THR A 399 59.62 33.33 5.86
C THR A 399 58.84 32.38 4.94
N ALA A 400 58.72 32.90 3.71
CA ALA A 400 58.30 32.29 2.47
C ALA A 400 59.29 31.25 1.88
N GLU A 401 58.88 30.69 0.74
CA GLU A 401 59.61 29.91 -0.27
C GLU A 401 59.91 28.42 0.02
N ASN A 402 59.23 27.52 -0.71
CA ASN A 402 59.80 26.88 -1.91
C ASN A 402 58.91 25.75 -2.45
N THR A 403 58.62 25.82 -3.76
CA THR A 403 58.24 24.69 -4.62
C THR A 403 59.43 23.74 -4.78
N PRO A 404 59.22 22.42 -5.00
CA PRO A 404 59.53 21.94 -6.36
C PRO A 404 58.65 20.77 -6.88
N ASN A 405 58.58 20.74 -8.21
CA ASN A 405 58.16 19.67 -9.12
C ASN A 405 58.31 18.23 -8.59
N GLY A 406 57.23 17.46 -8.73
CA GLY A 406 57.22 15.99 -8.68
C GLY A 406 56.46 15.41 -9.86
N THR A 407 57.18 14.70 -10.72
CA THR A 407 56.71 13.84 -11.82
C THR A 407 55.76 12.74 -11.31
N PRO A 408 54.65 12.42 -12.00
CA PRO A 408 53.80 11.28 -11.61
C PRO A 408 54.42 9.94 -12.03
N PRO A 409 54.32 8.88 -11.20
CA PRO A 409 54.82 7.55 -11.54
C PRO A 409 53.81 6.74 -12.36
N ASN A 410 54.38 5.80 -13.11
CA ASN A 410 53.79 4.80 -13.99
C ASN A 410 52.47 4.15 -13.50
N THR A 411 51.54 4.07 -14.44
CA THR A 411 50.33 3.22 -14.42
C THR A 411 50.73 1.73 -14.48
N PRO A 412 50.24 0.86 -13.58
CA PRO A 412 50.39 -0.59 -13.73
C PRO A 412 49.34 -1.16 -14.70
N ASP A 413 49.76 -2.21 -15.40
CA ASP A 413 49.02 -2.92 -16.45
C ASP A 413 47.58 -3.34 -16.10
N ALA A 414 46.74 -3.23 -17.12
CA ALA A 414 45.33 -3.61 -17.12
C ALA A 414 45.14 -5.12 -16.85
N VAL A 415 44.35 -5.42 -15.82
CA VAL A 415 43.78 -6.74 -15.57
C VAL A 415 42.63 -6.95 -16.57
N PRO A 416 42.57 -8.06 -17.32
CA PRO A 416 41.46 -8.32 -18.24
C PRO A 416 40.16 -8.54 -17.46
N GLU A 417 39.11 -7.81 -17.86
CA GLU A 417 37.77 -7.93 -17.29
C GLU A 417 37.19 -9.34 -17.51
N PRO A 418 36.51 -9.91 -16.50
CA PRO A 418 35.79 -11.16 -16.64
C PRO A 418 34.62 -11.00 -17.62
N PRO A 419 34.29 -12.04 -18.41
CA PRO A 419 33.22 -11.97 -19.40
C PRO A 419 31.87 -11.69 -18.71
N GLU A 420 31.15 -10.74 -19.29
CA GLU A 420 29.83 -10.30 -18.85
C GLU A 420 28.85 -11.49 -18.83
N PRO A 421 28.12 -11.71 -17.71
CA PRO A 421 27.11 -12.75 -17.65
C PRO A 421 25.96 -12.42 -18.60
N ALA A 422 25.56 -13.41 -19.41
CA ALA A 422 24.44 -13.27 -20.33
C ALA A 422 23.16 -12.83 -19.57
N PRO A 423 22.36 -11.90 -20.13
CA PRO A 423 21.15 -11.42 -19.49
C PRO A 423 20.15 -12.57 -19.30
N PRO A 424 19.49 -12.67 -18.14
CA PRO A 424 18.49 -13.69 -17.89
C PRO A 424 17.30 -13.51 -18.83
N GLU A 425 16.86 -14.59 -19.48
CA GLU A 425 15.59 -14.65 -20.21
C GLU A 425 14.44 -14.30 -19.26
N MET A 426 13.83 -13.13 -19.45
CA MET A 426 12.61 -12.73 -18.76
C MET A 426 11.44 -13.51 -19.35
N THR A 427 11.08 -14.62 -18.71
CA THR A 427 9.82 -15.30 -19.00
C THR A 427 8.68 -14.48 -18.41
N ASP A 428 7.78 -14.05 -19.28
CA ASP A 428 6.64 -13.14 -19.02
C ASP A 428 5.50 -13.86 -18.26
N THR A 429 5.84 -14.62 -17.22
CA THR A 429 4.87 -15.32 -16.39
C THR A 429 4.31 -14.39 -15.33
N LYS A 430 3.22 -13.70 -15.68
CA LYS A 430 2.35 -13.04 -14.70
C LYS A 430 2.02 -14.04 -13.58
N PRO A 431 2.27 -13.71 -12.30
CA PRO A 431 2.06 -14.65 -11.20
C PRO A 431 0.59 -15.05 -11.13
N ALA A 432 0.32 -16.36 -11.07
CA ALA A 432 -1.03 -16.88 -10.94
C ALA A 432 -1.62 -16.48 -9.56
N VAL A 433 -2.88 -16.05 -9.56
CA VAL A 433 -3.60 -15.69 -8.33
C VAL A 433 -3.92 -16.99 -7.57
N ASN A 434 -3.61 -17.05 -6.27
CA ASN A 434 -4.00 -18.19 -5.43
C ASN A 434 -5.43 -18.00 -4.92
N PHE A 435 -6.41 -18.43 -5.72
CA PHE A 435 -7.83 -18.29 -5.41
C PHE A 435 -8.27 -19.02 -4.13
N GLU A 436 -7.63 -20.14 -3.79
CA GLU A 436 -7.96 -20.89 -2.57
C GLU A 436 -7.69 -20.05 -1.33
N LYS A 437 -6.55 -19.35 -1.31
CA LYS A 437 -6.20 -18.44 -0.22
C LYS A 437 -7.15 -17.25 -0.16
N VAL A 438 -7.39 -16.59 -1.30
CA VAL A 438 -8.24 -15.39 -1.34
C VAL A 438 -9.66 -15.74 -0.92
N LEU A 439 -10.26 -16.78 -1.50
CA LEU A 439 -11.64 -17.19 -1.18
C LEU A 439 -11.82 -17.68 0.27
N GLY A 440 -10.74 -18.08 0.94
CA GLY A 440 -10.74 -18.46 2.36
C GLY A 440 -10.71 -17.28 3.35
N GLU A 441 -10.48 -16.05 2.88
CA GLU A 441 -10.54 -14.85 3.74
C GLU A 441 -11.99 -14.54 4.17
N THR A 442 -12.14 -13.95 5.36
CA THR A 442 -13.46 -13.73 5.97
C THR A 442 -13.89 -12.27 5.99
N VAL A 443 -15.16 -12.04 5.70
CA VAL A 443 -15.84 -10.75 5.83
C VAL A 443 -16.64 -10.73 7.12
N LEU A 444 -16.45 -9.68 7.91
CA LEU A 444 -17.14 -9.53 9.20
C LEU A 444 -18.65 -9.35 9.03
N VAL A 445 -19.08 -8.54 8.06
CA VAL A 445 -20.48 -8.28 7.72
C VAL A 445 -20.58 -7.99 6.23
N TYR A 446 -21.48 -8.67 5.54
CA TYR A 446 -21.91 -8.34 4.18
C TYR A 446 -23.43 -8.30 4.17
N GLN A 447 -23.99 -7.14 3.87
CA GLN A 447 -25.43 -6.91 3.92
C GLN A 447 -25.88 -6.04 2.75
N LEU A 448 -26.76 -6.59 1.92
CA LEU A 448 -27.49 -5.82 0.93
C LEU A 448 -28.69 -5.13 1.62
N THR A 449 -28.83 -3.82 1.41
CA THR A 449 -29.93 -3.04 2.02
C THR A 449 -31.28 -3.28 1.34
N SER A 450 -31.25 -3.77 0.11
CA SER A 450 -32.39 -4.22 -0.68
C SER A 450 -31.90 -5.24 -1.70
N ASP A 451 -32.83 -5.99 -2.29
CA ASP A 451 -32.54 -6.85 -3.44
C ASP A 451 -31.77 -6.08 -4.52
N ALA A 452 -30.66 -6.66 -4.99
CA ALA A 452 -29.82 -6.07 -6.03
C ALA A 452 -29.65 -7.05 -7.20
N PRO A 453 -29.50 -6.56 -8.45
CA PRO A 453 -29.20 -7.41 -9.60
C PRO A 453 -27.92 -8.24 -9.37
N LEU A 454 -27.95 -9.53 -9.74
CA LEU A 454 -26.82 -10.45 -9.55
C LEU A 454 -25.50 -9.90 -10.11
N ASP A 455 -25.51 -9.34 -11.32
CA ASP A 455 -24.31 -8.74 -11.93
C ASP A 455 -23.72 -7.59 -11.10
N GLN A 456 -24.56 -6.78 -10.46
CA GLN A 456 -24.12 -5.76 -9.52
C GLN A 456 -23.51 -6.38 -8.25
N VAL A 457 -24.14 -7.41 -7.68
CA VAL A 457 -23.64 -8.09 -6.47
C VAL A 457 -22.29 -8.75 -6.74
N LEU A 458 -22.12 -9.40 -7.90
CA LEU A 458 -20.85 -10.01 -8.30
C LEU A 458 -19.76 -8.96 -8.53
N ALA A 459 -20.08 -7.80 -9.11
CA ALA A 459 -19.13 -6.70 -9.23
C ALA A 459 -18.70 -6.13 -7.86
N GLU A 460 -19.61 -6.15 -6.87
CA GLU A 460 -19.29 -5.79 -5.48
C GLU A 460 -18.38 -6.83 -4.82
N LEU A 461 -18.64 -8.12 -5.04
CA LEU A 461 -17.78 -9.20 -4.56
C LEU A 461 -16.40 -9.17 -5.22
N GLU A 462 -16.30 -8.90 -6.53
CA GLU A 462 -15.02 -8.71 -7.23
C GLU A 462 -14.18 -7.63 -6.57
N ALA A 463 -14.79 -6.48 -6.24
CA ALA A 463 -14.11 -5.38 -5.57
C ALA A 463 -13.62 -5.75 -4.16
N LEU A 464 -14.36 -6.58 -3.43
CA LEU A 464 -13.99 -7.03 -2.08
C LEU A 464 -12.91 -8.12 -2.11
N ILE A 465 -13.04 -9.08 -3.01
CA ILE A 465 -12.12 -10.22 -3.18
C ILE A 465 -10.80 -9.75 -3.80
N GLY A 466 -10.83 -8.70 -4.62
CA GLY A 466 -9.66 -8.22 -5.36
C GLY A 466 -9.24 -9.17 -6.48
N ALA A 467 -10.18 -9.98 -6.99
CA ALA A 467 -9.99 -10.87 -8.12
C ALA A 467 -11.19 -10.78 -9.06
N ARG A 468 -10.94 -10.87 -10.37
CA ARG A 468 -11.97 -10.74 -11.40
C ARG A 468 -13.04 -11.80 -11.28
N ILE A 469 -14.31 -11.40 -11.41
CA ILE A 469 -15.47 -12.30 -11.45
C ILE A 469 -16.23 -12.00 -12.73
N ASP A 470 -16.09 -12.87 -13.73
CA ASP A 470 -16.67 -12.66 -15.05
C ASP A 470 -17.70 -13.75 -15.35
N PHE A 471 -18.76 -13.39 -16.06
CA PHE A 471 -19.63 -14.38 -16.67
C PHE A 471 -18.92 -15.00 -17.87
N ASP A 472 -19.04 -16.31 -18.06
CA ASP A 472 -18.69 -16.94 -19.33
C ASP A 472 -19.58 -16.35 -20.42
N THR A 473 -19.03 -15.45 -21.23
CA THR A 473 -19.80 -14.67 -22.21
C THR A 473 -20.32 -15.52 -23.37
N ASP A 474 -19.72 -16.68 -23.60
CA ASP A 474 -20.16 -17.60 -24.65
C ASP A 474 -21.45 -18.31 -24.24
N GLN A 475 -21.60 -18.58 -22.93
CA GLN A 475 -22.77 -19.25 -22.36
C GLN A 475 -23.82 -18.27 -21.78
N ILE A 476 -23.36 -17.11 -21.29
CA ILE A 476 -24.17 -16.14 -20.54
C ILE A 476 -23.89 -14.73 -21.10
N PRO A 477 -24.49 -14.38 -22.25
CA PRO A 477 -24.28 -13.08 -22.87
C PRO A 477 -24.74 -11.94 -21.94
N ALA A 478 -24.24 -10.73 -22.15
CA ALA A 478 -24.59 -9.55 -21.34
C ALA A 478 -26.09 -9.22 -21.33
N ALA A 479 -26.83 -9.64 -22.35
CA ALA A 479 -28.28 -9.46 -22.45
C ALA A 479 -29.09 -10.55 -21.73
N ASP A 480 -28.44 -11.57 -21.14
CA ASP A 480 -29.14 -12.65 -20.45
C ASP A 480 -29.89 -12.10 -19.22
N PRO A 481 -31.23 -12.25 -19.17
CA PRO A 481 -32.03 -11.67 -18.09
C PRO A 481 -31.69 -12.27 -16.72
N ARG A 482 -31.11 -13.48 -16.66
CA ARG A 482 -30.70 -14.13 -15.41
C ARG A 482 -29.57 -13.37 -14.72
N ARG A 483 -28.74 -12.61 -15.46
CA ARG A 483 -27.71 -11.72 -14.88
C ARG A 483 -28.30 -10.61 -14.01
N ARG A 484 -29.58 -10.28 -14.20
CA ARG A 484 -30.29 -9.25 -13.44
C ARG A 484 -31.27 -9.82 -12.43
N GLN A 485 -31.22 -11.13 -12.19
CA GLN A 485 -32.03 -11.74 -11.15
C GLN A 485 -31.72 -11.05 -9.81
N PRO A 486 -32.74 -10.59 -9.07
CA PRO A 486 -32.53 -9.97 -7.76
C PRO A 486 -31.96 -11.00 -6.78
N VAL A 487 -30.95 -10.59 -6.02
CA VAL A 487 -30.33 -11.38 -4.95
C VAL A 487 -30.39 -10.56 -3.66
N SER A 488 -30.69 -11.21 -2.55
CA SER A 488 -30.66 -10.63 -1.21
C SER A 488 -29.76 -11.47 -0.32
N ILE A 489 -28.78 -10.83 0.33
CA ILE A 489 -27.86 -11.51 1.23
C ILE A 489 -27.55 -10.67 2.46
N ASP A 490 -27.60 -11.32 3.62
CA ASP A 490 -27.19 -10.78 4.92
C ASP A 490 -26.39 -11.89 5.62
N ARG A 491 -25.08 -11.67 5.74
CA ARG A 491 -24.13 -12.61 6.32
C ARG A 491 -23.14 -11.90 7.21
N LYS A 492 -22.63 -12.63 8.21
CA LYS A 492 -21.63 -12.15 9.17
C LYS A 492 -20.60 -13.23 9.41
N ASN A 493 -19.33 -12.84 9.52
CA ASN A 493 -18.21 -13.76 9.72
C ASN A 493 -18.19 -14.91 8.70
N VAL A 494 -18.39 -14.57 7.43
CA VAL A 494 -18.51 -15.53 6.32
C VAL A 494 -17.25 -15.47 5.47
N SER A 495 -16.79 -16.60 4.94
CA SER A 495 -15.68 -16.59 3.96
C SER A 495 -16.15 -16.03 2.62
N TYR A 496 -15.25 -15.50 1.80
CA TYR A 496 -15.61 -15.09 0.43
C TYR A 496 -16.16 -16.24 -0.41
N ARG A 497 -15.68 -17.47 -0.17
CA ARG A 497 -16.23 -18.68 -0.78
C ARG A 497 -17.69 -18.88 -0.41
N ASP A 498 -17.99 -18.95 0.88
CA ASP A 498 -19.36 -19.19 1.36
C ASP A 498 -20.29 -18.05 0.94
N LEU A 499 -19.79 -16.80 0.90
CA LEU A 499 -20.54 -15.64 0.44
C LEU A 499 -20.87 -15.73 -1.06
N LEU A 500 -19.92 -16.17 -1.89
CA LEU A 500 -20.14 -16.40 -3.32
C LEU A 500 -21.10 -17.59 -3.56
N ASP A 501 -20.93 -18.67 -2.80
CA ASP A 501 -21.83 -19.84 -2.82
C ASP A 501 -23.26 -19.40 -2.47
N ASP A 502 -23.45 -18.64 -1.39
CA ASP A 502 -24.74 -18.10 -0.95
C ASP A 502 -25.39 -17.19 -2.01
N VAL A 503 -24.61 -16.31 -2.66
CA VAL A 503 -25.12 -15.43 -3.74
C VAL A 503 -25.59 -16.24 -4.95
N LEU A 504 -24.88 -17.32 -5.28
CA LEU A 504 -25.17 -18.14 -6.47
C LEU A 504 -26.18 -19.26 -6.20
N ASP A 505 -26.43 -19.64 -4.95
CA ASP A 505 -27.36 -20.72 -4.58
C ASP A 505 -28.79 -20.45 -5.09
N GLU A 506 -29.25 -19.20 -4.96
CA GLU A 506 -30.57 -18.75 -5.42
C GLU A 506 -30.65 -18.53 -6.94
N THR A 507 -29.57 -18.79 -7.68
CA THR A 507 -29.45 -18.51 -9.11
C THR A 507 -29.21 -19.79 -9.92
N PRO A 508 -29.47 -19.79 -11.24
CA PRO A 508 -29.16 -20.92 -12.12
C PRO A 508 -27.67 -20.99 -12.50
N PHE A 509 -26.78 -20.36 -11.72
CA PHE A 509 -25.36 -20.28 -12.00
C PHE A 509 -24.53 -20.93 -10.89
N SER A 510 -23.35 -21.41 -11.27
CA SER A 510 -22.26 -21.83 -10.40
C SER A 510 -20.99 -21.07 -10.80
N TYR A 511 -19.84 -21.40 -10.24
CA TYR A 511 -18.57 -20.83 -10.66
C TYR A 511 -17.48 -21.88 -10.80
N SER A 512 -16.52 -21.57 -11.66
CA SER A 512 -15.26 -22.32 -11.83
C SER A 512 -14.07 -21.40 -11.61
N LEU A 513 -13.01 -21.93 -11.02
CA LEU A 513 -11.76 -21.19 -10.80
C LEU A 513 -10.88 -21.31 -12.03
N GLN A 514 -10.66 -20.18 -12.71
CA GLN A 514 -9.74 -20.08 -13.83
C GLN A 514 -8.36 -19.61 -13.35
N ARG A 515 -7.37 -19.59 -14.24
CA ARG A 515 -6.00 -19.21 -13.89
C ARG A 515 -5.88 -17.76 -13.37
N ASP A 516 -6.73 -16.87 -13.87
CA ASP A 516 -6.64 -15.43 -13.63
C ASP A 516 -7.98 -14.77 -13.21
N HIS A 517 -9.09 -15.52 -13.18
CA HIS A 517 -10.40 -15.02 -12.75
C HIS A 517 -11.30 -16.14 -12.21
N ILE A 518 -12.44 -15.76 -11.63
CA ILE A 518 -13.53 -16.64 -11.26
C ILE A 518 -14.59 -16.56 -12.37
N ALA A 519 -14.85 -17.65 -13.06
CA ALA A 519 -15.82 -17.70 -14.16
C ALA A 519 -17.19 -18.17 -13.66
N ILE A 520 -18.22 -17.35 -13.82
CA ILE A 520 -19.61 -17.71 -13.55
C ILE A 520 -20.15 -18.50 -14.74
N VAL A 521 -20.63 -19.71 -14.49
CA VAL A 521 -21.09 -20.65 -15.51
C VAL A 521 -22.52 -21.12 -15.16
N PRO A 522 -23.32 -21.60 -16.13
CA PRO A 522 -24.61 -22.21 -15.83
C PRO A 522 -24.44 -23.44 -14.91
N LYS A 523 -25.36 -23.66 -13.96
CA LYS A 523 -25.47 -24.95 -13.28
C LYS A 523 -25.84 -26.01 -14.32
N ASP A 524 -25.06 -27.08 -14.43
CA ASP A 524 -25.41 -28.23 -15.26
C ASP A 524 -26.79 -28.73 -14.85
N GLN A 525 -27.75 -28.77 -15.78
CA GLN A 525 -29.14 -29.14 -15.50
C GLN A 525 -29.36 -30.66 -15.40
N ASP A 526 -28.28 -31.46 -15.47
CA ASP A 526 -28.34 -32.91 -15.67
C ASP A 526 -27.89 -33.75 -14.44
N GLU A 527 -27.79 -33.15 -13.24
CA GLU A 527 -27.60 -33.92 -11.98
C GLU A 527 -28.92 -34.26 -11.25
#